data_AF-A0A698FH33-F1
#
_entry.id   AF-A0A698FH33-F1
#
_cell.length_a   1.000
_cell.length_b   1.000
_cell.length_c   1.000
_cell.angle_alpha   90.00
_cell.angle_beta   90.00
_cell.angle_gamma   90.00
#
_symmetry.space_group_name_H-M   'P 1'
#
loop_
_entity.id
_entity.type
_entity.pdbx_description
1 polymer ?
#
loop_
_entity_poly.entity_id
_entity_poly.type
_entity_poly.pdbx_seq_one_letter_code
_entity_poly.pdbx_strand_id
1 'polypeptide(L)'
;MKNLELRIFRFDKQKDYEAYYKPYIYNNYENFATLYDLLLQVQDDDIYFDFEKNDKSYIVVNKEFLPLDTALDTLVKKYDFNLIIEPLSTKRSVKDLIINKDDFLEKFKYLAPFVDEEDKKLYEQYDYLYYSSEILDFLPDYMGDAVFYLAAKMIEKYPDKKIKILKTICDTQKGIFYHLPSKNENLENTIKNLQKEIIDLKLINEVALEFDLPKINAFDNEIKELGEVKYDFNDFNIACYGFKIKDDIKSKIKAHFISYENSDKNNGFSLLQLSPELSYKMAANIILDAYDSGADFMVVNQAKDFYMFDTCSKKLMQSSGREFKDFYVLSYFEFLSLIQGIKNPSLQNHELKVSLI
;
A
#
# COMPACT_ATOMS: atom_id res chain seq x y z
N MET A 1 27.14 3.36 -23.32
CA MET A 1 26.60 2.55 -22.21
C MET A 1 25.86 3.49 -21.27
N LYS A 2 24.67 3.14 -20.79
CA LYS A 2 23.97 3.92 -19.74
C LYS A 2 24.65 3.62 -18.41
N ASN A 3 24.78 4.62 -17.55
CA ASN A 3 25.27 4.42 -16.19
C ASN A 3 24.12 3.92 -15.31
N LEU A 4 24.44 3.10 -14.32
CA LEU A 4 23.49 2.77 -13.24
C LEU A 4 23.55 3.89 -12.20
N GLU A 5 22.42 4.56 -11.99
CA GLU A 5 22.25 5.59 -10.98
C GLU A 5 21.50 5.01 -9.77
N LEU A 6 22.11 5.13 -8.60
CA LEU A 6 21.53 4.70 -7.33
C LEU A 6 21.24 5.91 -6.45
N ARG A 7 20.12 5.84 -5.72
CA ARG A 7 19.83 6.68 -4.56
C ARG A 7 19.57 5.78 -3.38
N ILE A 8 20.52 5.70 -2.47
CA ILE A 8 20.43 4.78 -1.33
C ILE A 8 20.07 5.58 -0.09
N PHE A 9 19.06 5.10 0.64
CA PHE A 9 18.67 5.64 1.95
C PHE A 9 19.84 5.55 2.94
N ARG A 10 20.17 6.67 3.57
CA ARG A 10 21.22 6.82 4.57
C ARG A 10 20.67 7.41 5.84
N PHE A 11 21.01 6.79 6.95
CA PHE A 11 20.60 7.22 8.28
C PHE A 11 21.43 6.49 9.35
N ASP A 12 21.95 7.20 10.35
CA ASP A 12 22.52 6.63 11.55
C ASP A 12 21.74 7.16 12.76
N LYS A 13 20.97 6.29 13.44
CA LYS A 13 20.12 6.66 14.58
C LYS A 13 20.90 7.38 15.71
N GLN A 14 22.21 7.18 15.81
CA GLN A 14 23.03 7.79 16.84
C GLN A 14 23.63 9.15 16.45
N LYS A 15 23.62 9.50 15.16
CA LYS A 15 24.35 10.66 14.63
C LYS A 15 23.49 11.62 13.82
N ASP A 16 22.59 11.07 13.01
CA ASP A 16 21.85 11.84 12.03
C ASP A 16 20.56 12.40 12.64
N TYR A 17 20.27 13.66 12.30
CA TYR A 17 19.01 14.31 12.65
C TYR A 17 17.88 13.87 11.72
N GLU A 18 18.18 13.76 10.43
CA GLU A 18 17.25 13.36 9.37
C GLU A 18 17.93 12.40 8.41
N ALA A 19 17.14 11.50 7.83
CA ALA A 19 17.61 10.62 6.77
C ALA A 19 17.78 11.38 5.45
N TYR A 20 18.64 10.86 4.58
CA TYR A 20 18.86 11.42 3.24
C TYR A 20 19.13 10.30 2.24
N TYR A 21 19.08 10.62 0.94
CA TYR A 21 19.42 9.68 -0.12
C TYR A 21 20.76 10.06 -0.73
N LYS A 22 21.76 9.19 -0.60
CA LYS A 22 23.09 9.41 -1.17
C LYS A 22 23.14 8.86 -2.60
N PRO A 23 23.59 9.66 -3.59
CA PRO A 23 23.74 9.19 -4.95
C PRO A 23 25.01 8.36 -5.14
N TYR A 24 24.92 7.29 -5.94
CA TYR A 24 26.06 6.51 -6.43
C TYR A 24 25.90 6.28 -7.94
N ILE A 25 27.01 6.21 -8.67
CA ILE A 25 27.02 6.03 -10.13
C ILE A 25 28.00 4.93 -10.48
N TYR A 26 27.51 3.90 -11.16
CA TYR A 26 28.33 2.77 -11.62
C TYR A 26 28.30 2.63 -13.15
N ASN A 27 29.47 2.74 -13.77
CA ASN A 27 29.68 2.64 -15.21
C ASN A 27 29.89 1.17 -15.64
N ASN A 28 30.16 0.31 -14.66
CA ASN A 28 30.57 -1.08 -14.77
C ASN A 28 29.57 -2.01 -14.06
N TYR A 29 28.29 -1.63 -14.01
CA TYR A 29 27.26 -2.40 -13.29
C TYR A 29 27.12 -3.84 -13.78
N GLU A 30 27.53 -4.11 -15.02
CA GLU A 30 27.55 -5.45 -15.64
C GLU A 30 28.47 -6.45 -14.91
N ASN A 31 29.39 -5.95 -14.06
CA ASN A 31 30.25 -6.79 -13.23
C ASN A 31 29.53 -7.37 -12.00
N PHE A 32 28.32 -6.89 -11.68
CA PHE A 32 27.55 -7.34 -10.52
C PHE A 32 26.40 -8.22 -11.02
N ALA A 33 26.32 -9.46 -10.54
CA ALA A 33 25.27 -10.38 -10.95
C ALA A 33 23.95 -10.07 -10.23
N THR A 34 24.06 -9.73 -8.94
CA THR A 34 22.91 -9.55 -8.04
C THR A 34 22.91 -8.18 -7.37
N LEU A 35 21.79 -7.83 -6.76
CA LEU A 35 21.69 -6.66 -5.88
C LEU A 35 22.66 -6.76 -4.69
N TYR A 36 22.89 -7.97 -4.17
CA TYR A 36 23.86 -8.23 -3.10
C TYR A 36 25.28 -7.83 -3.50
N ASP A 37 25.73 -8.24 -4.69
CA ASP A 37 27.06 -7.90 -5.22
C ASP A 37 27.23 -6.38 -5.36
N LEU A 38 26.20 -5.70 -5.85
CA LEU A 38 26.19 -4.24 -5.96
C LEU A 38 26.30 -3.57 -4.59
N LEU A 39 25.56 -4.04 -3.58
CA LEU A 39 25.64 -3.46 -2.23
C LEU A 39 26.97 -3.74 -1.54
N LEU A 40 27.61 -4.90 -1.80
CA LEU A 40 28.98 -5.16 -1.36
C LEU A 40 29.93 -4.10 -1.92
N GLN A 41 29.85 -3.82 -3.23
CA GLN A 41 30.67 -2.78 -3.86
C GLN A 41 30.38 -1.39 -3.26
N VAL A 42 29.11 -1.05 -3.00
CA VAL A 42 28.77 0.22 -2.33
C VAL A 42 29.44 0.34 -0.97
N GLN A 43 29.50 -0.73 -0.18
CA GLN A 43 30.19 -0.70 1.12
C GLN A 43 31.71 -0.60 0.96
N ASP A 44 32.30 -1.23 -0.05
CA ASP A 44 33.73 -1.10 -0.34
C ASP A 44 34.10 0.34 -0.72
N ASP A 45 33.24 1.02 -1.49
CA ASP A 45 33.42 2.42 -1.90
C ASP A 45 33.04 3.43 -0.79
N ASP A 46 32.15 3.03 0.13
CA ASP A 46 31.67 3.84 1.25
C ASP A 46 31.65 3.02 2.54
N ILE A 47 32.78 3.06 3.25
CA ILE A 47 33.00 2.31 4.50
C ILE A 47 31.99 2.64 5.63
N TYR A 48 31.24 3.73 5.51
CA TYR A 48 30.22 4.11 6.49
C TYR A 48 28.85 3.51 6.18
N PHE A 49 28.64 3.04 4.95
CA PHE A 49 27.41 2.39 4.52
C PHE A 49 27.26 1.00 5.14
N ASP A 50 26.04 0.64 5.56
CA ASP A 50 25.75 -0.66 6.17
C ASP A 50 24.47 -1.33 5.66
N PHE A 51 24.49 -2.66 5.64
CA PHE A 51 23.35 -3.50 5.28
C PHE A 51 23.54 -4.94 5.78
N GLU A 52 22.48 -5.74 5.74
CA GLU A 52 22.50 -7.13 6.17
C GLU A 52 23.30 -8.04 5.21
N LYS A 53 24.34 -8.70 5.71
CA LYS A 53 25.25 -9.58 4.94
C LYS A 53 24.67 -10.98 4.73
N ASN A 54 23.50 -11.03 4.13
CA ASN A 54 22.79 -12.25 3.81
C ASN A 54 22.05 -12.04 2.48
N ASP A 55 22.39 -12.82 1.47
CA ASP A 55 21.83 -12.71 0.11
C ASP A 55 20.33 -13.03 0.07
N LYS A 56 19.80 -13.72 1.08
CA LYS A 56 18.36 -14.01 1.22
C LYS A 56 17.57 -12.93 1.94
N SER A 57 18.23 -11.94 2.54
CA SER A 57 17.53 -10.84 3.20
C SER A 57 16.86 -9.93 2.17
N TYR A 58 15.77 -9.28 2.57
CA TYR A 58 14.99 -8.44 1.68
C TYR A 58 15.29 -6.96 1.89
N ILE A 59 15.08 -6.19 0.82
CA ILE A 59 15.22 -4.73 0.79
C ILE A 59 14.12 -4.14 -0.08
N VAL A 60 13.93 -2.83 -0.01
CA VAL A 60 12.98 -2.12 -0.87
C VAL A 60 13.74 -1.47 -2.02
N VAL A 61 13.37 -1.79 -3.26
CA VAL A 61 13.89 -1.16 -4.48
C VAL A 61 12.73 -0.57 -5.26
N ASN A 62 12.72 0.75 -5.46
CA ASN A 62 11.65 1.47 -6.15
C ASN A 62 10.25 1.08 -5.65
N LYS A 63 10.09 1.02 -4.31
CA LYS A 63 8.85 0.61 -3.61
C LYS A 63 8.47 -0.88 -3.72
N GLU A 64 9.36 -1.74 -4.22
CA GLU A 64 9.16 -3.20 -4.25
C GLU A 64 10.06 -3.94 -3.28
N PHE A 65 9.51 -4.92 -2.57
CA PHE A 65 10.23 -5.77 -1.63
C PHE A 65 10.89 -6.93 -2.39
N LEU A 66 12.22 -6.97 -2.38
CA LEU A 66 13.00 -7.93 -3.16
C LEU A 66 14.13 -8.54 -2.31
N PRO A 67 14.46 -9.83 -2.50
CA PRO A 67 15.63 -10.42 -1.88
C PRO A 67 16.92 -9.86 -2.51
N LEU A 68 18.00 -9.81 -1.75
CA LEU A 68 19.29 -9.30 -2.21
C LEU A 68 19.91 -10.15 -3.33
N ASP A 69 19.57 -11.43 -3.43
CA ASP A 69 19.99 -12.31 -4.53
C ASP A 69 19.28 -12.03 -5.87
N THR A 70 18.38 -11.03 -5.92
CA THR A 70 17.70 -10.63 -7.16
C THR A 70 18.73 -10.21 -8.21
N ALA A 71 18.57 -10.75 -9.44
CA ALA A 71 19.44 -10.45 -10.57
C ALA A 71 19.41 -8.95 -10.94
N LEU A 72 20.58 -8.31 -10.95
CA LEU A 72 20.69 -6.87 -11.18
C LEU A 72 20.26 -6.50 -12.60
N ASP A 73 20.56 -7.34 -13.58
CA ASP A 73 20.25 -7.13 -14.99
C ASP A 73 18.74 -6.93 -15.24
N THR A 74 17.91 -7.59 -14.44
CA THR A 74 16.46 -7.54 -14.51
C THR A 74 15.95 -6.23 -13.91
N LEU A 75 16.53 -5.80 -12.80
CA LEU A 75 16.17 -4.55 -12.12
C LEU A 75 16.53 -3.33 -12.95
N VAL A 76 17.75 -3.27 -13.50
CA VAL A 76 18.19 -2.10 -14.28
C VAL A 76 17.37 -1.92 -15.55
N LYS A 77 16.96 -3.01 -16.21
CA LYS A 77 16.05 -2.94 -17.38
C LYS A 77 14.66 -2.49 -16.97
N LYS A 78 14.13 -3.00 -15.85
CA LYS A 78 12.79 -2.66 -15.34
C LYS A 78 12.67 -1.19 -14.97
N TYR A 79 13.71 -0.61 -14.38
CA TYR A 79 13.69 0.74 -13.81
C TYR A 79 14.54 1.76 -14.58
N ASP A 80 14.82 1.49 -15.85
CA ASP A 80 15.64 2.33 -16.73
C ASP A 80 16.91 2.85 -16.06
N PHE A 81 17.67 1.94 -15.44
CA PHE A 81 18.96 2.21 -14.80
C PHE A 81 18.92 3.18 -13.62
N ASN A 82 17.74 3.43 -13.04
CA ASN A 82 17.55 4.29 -11.88
C ASN A 82 16.95 3.50 -10.70
N LEU A 83 17.75 3.26 -9.66
CA LEU A 83 17.32 2.52 -8.47
C LEU A 83 17.32 3.41 -7.22
N ILE A 84 16.22 3.42 -6.51
CA ILE A 84 16.07 3.95 -5.16
C ILE A 84 16.02 2.76 -4.21
N ILE A 85 16.98 2.70 -3.29
CA ILE A 85 17.17 1.56 -2.38
C ILE A 85 16.90 2.01 -0.95
N GLU A 86 16.02 1.30 -0.26
CA GLU A 86 15.54 1.61 1.08
C GLU A 86 15.55 0.35 1.97
N PRO A 87 15.68 0.51 3.30
CA PRO A 87 15.42 -0.60 4.22
C PRO A 87 13.97 -1.09 4.11
N LEU A 88 13.69 -2.28 4.65
CA LEU A 88 12.31 -2.79 4.80
C LEU A 88 11.37 -1.80 5.52
N SER A 89 11.91 -0.97 6.41
CA SER A 89 11.18 0.11 7.05
C SER A 89 12.11 1.27 7.38
N THR A 90 11.93 2.42 6.73
CA THR A 90 12.67 3.65 7.01
C THR A 90 12.45 4.13 8.45
N LYS A 91 11.21 4.00 8.96
CA LYS A 91 10.83 4.32 10.36
C LYS A 91 11.60 3.50 11.41
N ARG A 92 12.09 2.31 11.06
CA ARG A 92 12.81 1.41 11.96
C ARG A 92 14.30 1.32 11.65
N SER A 93 14.81 2.12 10.70
CA SER A 93 16.22 2.11 10.38
C SER A 93 17.05 2.46 11.62
N VAL A 94 18.05 1.64 11.89
CA VAL A 94 19.06 1.85 12.92
C VAL A 94 20.31 2.42 12.27
N LYS A 95 20.71 1.81 11.16
CA LYS A 95 21.84 2.25 10.34
C LYS A 95 21.61 1.87 8.88
N ASP A 96 21.41 2.85 8.03
CA ASP A 96 21.18 2.72 6.59
C ASP A 96 20.10 1.68 6.28
N LEU A 97 20.48 0.52 5.75
CA LEU A 97 19.53 -0.53 5.37
C LEU A 97 19.26 -1.56 6.49
N ILE A 98 19.91 -1.40 7.65
CA ILE A 98 19.72 -2.23 8.85
C ILE A 98 18.59 -1.63 9.69
N ILE A 99 17.59 -2.45 10.04
CA ILE A 99 16.43 -2.04 10.83
C ILE A 99 16.38 -2.74 12.20
N ASN A 100 15.71 -2.11 13.16
CA ASN A 100 15.25 -2.78 14.38
C ASN A 100 14.06 -3.68 14.03
N LYS A 101 14.16 -4.96 14.37
CA LYS A 101 13.16 -5.99 14.08
C LYS A 101 12.35 -6.44 15.31
N ASP A 102 12.48 -5.76 16.45
CA ASP A 102 11.95 -6.23 17.73
C ASP A 102 10.43 -6.38 17.71
N ASP A 103 9.74 -5.44 17.04
CA ASP A 103 8.28 -5.43 16.96
C ASP A 103 7.73 -6.57 16.11
N PHE A 104 8.43 -6.93 15.03
CA PHE A 104 8.19 -8.12 14.24
C PHE A 104 8.43 -9.38 15.07
N LEU A 105 9.62 -9.51 15.69
CA LEU A 105 10.00 -10.68 16.47
C LEU A 105 9.03 -10.92 17.64
N GLU A 106 8.50 -9.86 18.26
CA GLU A 106 7.52 -9.95 19.33
C GLU A 106 6.24 -10.66 18.88
N LYS A 107 5.82 -10.51 17.61
CA LYS A 107 4.58 -11.15 17.11
C LYS A 107 4.68 -12.68 17.08
N PHE A 108 5.88 -13.26 17.12
CA PHE A 108 6.07 -14.71 17.27
C PHE A 108 5.35 -15.28 18.50
N LYS A 109 5.14 -14.46 19.55
CA LYS A 109 4.44 -14.87 20.78
C LYS A 109 3.06 -15.50 20.52
N TYR A 110 2.40 -15.13 19.42
CA TYR A 110 1.09 -15.69 19.07
C TYR A 110 1.17 -17.17 18.69
N LEU A 111 2.29 -17.62 18.11
CA LEU A 111 2.47 -19.01 17.68
C LEU A 111 3.42 -19.81 18.56
N ALA A 112 4.23 -19.14 19.40
CA ALA A 112 5.16 -19.77 20.35
C ALA A 112 4.59 -20.98 21.13
N PRO A 113 3.32 -20.99 21.61
CA PRO A 113 2.76 -22.16 22.31
C PRO A 113 2.61 -23.43 21.45
N PHE A 114 2.72 -23.31 20.13
CA PHE A 114 2.44 -24.39 19.19
C PHE A 114 3.68 -24.92 18.46
N VAL A 115 4.84 -24.29 18.64
CA VAL A 115 6.00 -24.46 17.75
C VAL A 115 7.31 -24.67 18.53
N ASP A 116 8.39 -24.98 17.83
CA ASP A 116 9.73 -25.17 18.40
C ASP A 116 10.73 -24.08 17.94
N GLU A 117 12.00 -24.21 18.34
CA GLU A 117 13.07 -23.26 17.99
C GLU A 117 13.45 -23.29 16.50
N GLU A 118 13.21 -24.38 15.78
CA GLU A 118 13.44 -24.44 14.33
C GLU A 118 12.38 -23.62 13.60
N ASP A 119 11.13 -23.70 14.06
CA ASP A 119 10.03 -22.89 13.54
C ASP A 119 10.24 -21.39 13.80
N LYS A 120 10.86 -21.04 14.94
CA LYS A 120 11.26 -19.66 15.23
C LYS A 120 12.30 -19.14 14.23
N LYS A 121 13.34 -19.93 13.95
CA LYS A 121 14.36 -19.56 12.94
C LYS A 121 13.76 -19.41 11.54
N LEU A 122 12.75 -20.22 11.22
CA LEU A 122 12.00 -20.07 9.98
C LEU A 122 11.20 -18.76 9.97
N TYR A 123 10.53 -18.42 11.07
CA TYR A 123 9.78 -17.18 11.21
C TYR A 123 10.67 -15.95 10.99
N GLU A 124 11.88 -15.94 11.55
CA GLU A 124 12.84 -14.84 11.43
C GLU A 124 13.20 -14.47 9.96
N GLN A 125 12.93 -15.35 9.00
CA GLN A 125 13.13 -15.13 7.56
C GLN A 125 11.94 -14.41 6.87
N TYR A 126 10.84 -14.17 7.58
CA TYR A 126 9.60 -13.62 7.04
C TYR A 126 9.35 -12.16 7.39
N ASP A 127 10.38 -11.43 7.83
CA ASP A 127 10.29 -10.00 8.16
C ASP A 127 9.71 -9.15 7.02
N TYR A 128 10.06 -9.46 5.77
CA TYR A 128 9.54 -8.80 4.58
C TYR A 128 8.02 -8.91 4.45
N LEU A 129 7.42 -10.05 4.84
CA LEU A 129 5.96 -10.20 4.84
C LEU A 129 5.33 -9.29 5.88
N TYR A 130 5.95 -9.13 7.05
CA TYR A 130 5.48 -8.22 8.07
C TYR A 130 5.55 -6.76 7.61
N TYR A 131 6.73 -6.30 7.20
CA TYR A 131 6.96 -4.89 6.89
C TYR A 131 6.32 -4.42 5.57
N SER A 132 5.94 -5.34 4.67
CA SER A 132 5.18 -5.01 3.46
C SER A 132 3.72 -4.63 3.70
N SER A 133 3.19 -4.89 4.90
CA SER A 133 1.77 -4.72 5.20
C SER A 133 1.43 -3.26 5.50
N GLU A 134 0.69 -2.61 4.59
CA GLU A 134 0.31 -1.19 4.71
C GLU A 134 -0.52 -0.89 5.97
N ILE A 135 -1.19 -1.91 6.50
CA ILE A 135 -2.03 -1.74 7.68
C ILE A 135 -1.24 -1.39 8.94
N LEU A 136 0.07 -1.70 8.99
CA LEU A 136 0.90 -1.40 10.16
C LEU A 136 1.02 0.10 10.45
N ASP A 137 0.82 0.94 9.44
CA ASP A 137 0.79 2.40 9.64
C ASP A 137 -0.45 2.87 10.43
N PHE A 138 -1.51 2.06 10.45
CA PHE A 138 -2.79 2.42 11.07
C PHE A 138 -3.14 1.53 12.27
N LEU A 139 -2.65 0.28 12.29
CA LEU A 139 -2.87 -0.71 13.33
C LEU A 139 -1.54 -1.41 13.70
N PRO A 140 -0.68 -0.78 14.52
CA PRO A 140 0.61 -1.37 14.94
C PRO A 140 0.47 -2.71 15.68
N ASP A 141 -0.68 -2.92 16.34
CA ASP A 141 -1.00 -4.14 17.07
C ASP A 141 -1.39 -5.33 16.18
N TYR A 142 -1.59 -5.09 14.88
CA TYR A 142 -1.83 -6.13 13.88
C TYR A 142 -0.85 -7.30 14.06
N MET A 143 -1.36 -8.53 13.99
CA MET A 143 -0.56 -9.73 14.21
C MET A 143 0.53 -9.89 13.14
N GLY A 144 0.24 -9.46 11.90
CA GLY A 144 1.20 -9.44 10.82
C GLY A 144 1.10 -10.63 9.86
N ASP A 145 1.29 -10.37 8.58
CA ASP A 145 1.20 -11.37 7.51
C ASP A 145 2.22 -12.49 7.65
N ALA A 146 3.40 -12.20 8.19
CA ALA A 146 4.42 -13.20 8.54
C ALA A 146 3.91 -14.25 9.54
N VAL A 147 3.08 -13.85 10.52
CA VAL A 147 2.50 -14.76 11.51
C VAL A 147 1.48 -15.68 10.82
N PHE A 148 0.66 -15.16 9.92
CA PHE A 148 -0.33 -15.96 9.21
C PHE A 148 0.33 -16.94 8.24
N TYR A 149 1.38 -16.49 7.56
CA TYR A 149 2.17 -17.36 6.70
C TYR A 149 2.82 -18.51 7.48
N LEU A 150 3.40 -18.22 8.66
CA LEU A 150 3.90 -19.25 9.56
C LEU A 150 2.77 -20.17 10.05
N ALA A 151 1.61 -19.63 10.42
CA ALA A 151 0.48 -20.39 10.92
C ALA A 151 0.05 -21.50 9.93
N ALA A 152 0.02 -21.21 8.63
CA ALA A 152 -0.25 -22.22 7.60
C ALA A 152 0.78 -23.35 7.62
N LYS A 153 2.08 -23.03 7.70
CA LYS A 153 3.15 -24.03 7.83
C LYS A 153 3.02 -24.86 9.10
N MET A 154 2.61 -24.24 10.20
CA MET A 154 2.42 -24.93 11.47
C MET A 154 1.19 -25.84 11.47
N ILE A 155 0.15 -25.50 10.71
CA ILE A 155 -1.01 -26.38 10.50
C ILE A 155 -0.63 -27.63 9.69
N GLU A 156 0.25 -27.48 8.70
CA GLU A 156 0.80 -28.60 7.94
C GLU A 156 1.71 -29.49 8.81
N LYS A 157 2.61 -28.88 9.59
CA LYS A 157 3.57 -29.58 10.47
C LYS A 157 2.91 -30.21 11.71
N TYR A 158 1.91 -29.54 12.29
CA TYR A 158 1.19 -29.96 13.50
C TYR A 158 -0.34 -29.96 13.30
N PRO A 159 -0.90 -30.92 12.53
CA PRO A 159 -2.33 -30.95 12.21
C PRO A 159 -3.23 -31.04 13.45
N ASP A 160 -2.76 -31.63 14.54
CA ASP A 160 -3.47 -31.74 15.83
C ASP A 160 -3.66 -30.37 16.51
N LYS A 161 -2.82 -29.38 16.19
CA LYS A 161 -2.90 -28.02 16.72
C LYS A 161 -3.74 -27.08 15.86
N LYS A 162 -4.21 -27.53 14.68
CA LYS A 162 -4.88 -26.71 13.66
C LYS A 162 -5.95 -25.78 14.23
N ILE A 163 -6.93 -26.33 14.94
CA ILE A 163 -8.06 -25.53 15.48
C ILE A 163 -7.58 -24.46 16.46
N LYS A 164 -6.55 -24.75 17.27
CA LYS A 164 -6.00 -23.78 18.23
C LYS A 164 -5.26 -22.66 17.52
N ILE A 165 -4.49 -22.99 16.47
CA ILE A 165 -3.78 -22.01 15.64
C ILE A 165 -4.79 -21.11 14.92
N LEU A 166 -5.79 -21.67 14.24
CA LEU A 166 -6.83 -20.90 13.55
C LEU A 166 -7.58 -19.96 14.50
N LYS A 167 -7.97 -20.44 15.69
CA LYS A 167 -8.59 -19.59 16.73
C LYS A 167 -7.68 -18.46 17.19
N THR A 168 -6.36 -18.69 17.24
CA THR A 168 -5.39 -17.68 17.69
C THR A 168 -5.24 -16.56 16.66
N ILE A 169 -5.15 -16.89 15.37
CA ILE A 169 -4.98 -15.89 14.30
C ILE A 169 -6.30 -15.21 13.90
N CYS A 170 -7.45 -15.73 14.35
CA CYS A 170 -8.79 -15.20 14.09
C CYS A 170 -9.21 -14.11 15.10
N ASP A 171 -8.26 -13.34 15.64
CA ASP A 171 -8.56 -12.23 16.54
C ASP A 171 -9.36 -11.13 15.81
N THR A 172 -10.46 -10.67 16.40
CA THR A 172 -11.40 -9.72 15.77
C THR A 172 -10.93 -8.27 15.80
N GLN A 173 -9.81 -7.96 16.46
CA GLN A 173 -9.25 -6.61 16.55
C GLN A 173 -7.94 -6.46 15.77
N LYS A 174 -7.22 -7.56 15.52
CA LYS A 174 -5.87 -7.53 14.93
C LYS A 174 -5.47 -8.79 14.16
N GLY A 175 -6.39 -9.72 13.96
CA GLY A 175 -6.13 -11.00 13.34
C GLY A 175 -6.18 -10.97 11.80
N ILE A 176 -6.27 -12.15 11.20
CA ILE A 176 -6.07 -12.38 9.76
C ILE A 176 -7.06 -11.65 8.85
N PHE A 177 -8.24 -11.27 9.33
CA PHE A 177 -9.22 -10.52 8.54
C PHE A 177 -8.88 -9.05 8.37
N TYR A 178 -7.85 -8.56 9.06
CA TYR A 178 -7.28 -7.24 8.82
C TYR A 178 -6.26 -7.21 7.68
N HIS A 179 -5.92 -8.37 7.07
CA HIS A 179 -5.03 -8.41 5.92
C HIS A 179 -5.53 -7.54 4.77
N LEU A 180 -4.60 -6.75 4.21
CA LEU A 180 -4.82 -5.97 2.99
C LEU A 180 -4.08 -6.65 1.82
N PRO A 181 -4.74 -6.84 0.67
CA PRO A 181 -4.14 -7.56 -0.45
C PRO A 181 -2.79 -6.99 -0.89
N SER A 182 -1.86 -7.89 -1.14
CA SER A 182 -0.50 -7.63 -1.60
C SER A 182 -0.26 -8.16 -3.02
N LYS A 183 0.92 -7.86 -3.59
CA LYS A 183 1.36 -8.45 -4.87
C LYS A 183 1.95 -9.86 -4.72
N ASN A 184 2.10 -10.37 -3.49
CA ASN A 184 2.70 -11.68 -3.25
C ASN A 184 1.65 -12.79 -3.37
N GLU A 185 1.53 -13.38 -4.56
CA GLU A 185 0.52 -14.42 -4.85
C GLU A 185 0.55 -15.60 -3.89
N ASN A 186 1.73 -16.03 -3.43
CA ASN A 186 1.85 -17.11 -2.46
C ASN A 186 1.24 -16.73 -1.11
N LEU A 187 1.54 -15.53 -0.62
CA LEU A 187 0.93 -14.99 0.60
C LEU A 187 -0.59 -14.90 0.44
N GLU A 188 -1.08 -14.32 -0.66
CA GLU A 188 -2.52 -14.16 -0.93
C GLU A 188 -3.25 -15.50 -0.90
N ASN A 189 -2.69 -16.52 -1.55
CA ASN A 189 -3.29 -17.85 -1.57
C ASN A 189 -3.29 -18.48 -0.18
N THR A 190 -2.21 -18.34 0.57
CA THR A 190 -2.12 -18.81 1.96
C THR A 190 -3.17 -18.14 2.85
N ILE A 191 -3.28 -16.81 2.80
CA ILE A 191 -4.23 -16.06 3.63
C ILE A 191 -5.67 -16.42 3.28
N LYS A 192 -6.02 -16.45 1.99
CA LYS A 192 -7.37 -16.84 1.54
C LYS A 192 -7.75 -18.23 2.00
N ASN A 193 -6.82 -19.19 1.94
CA ASN A 193 -7.06 -20.54 2.42
C ASN A 193 -7.32 -20.56 3.94
N LEU A 194 -6.50 -19.87 4.73
CA LEU A 194 -6.70 -19.77 6.18
C LEU A 194 -8.04 -19.09 6.55
N GLN A 195 -8.36 -17.97 5.89
CA GLN A 195 -9.63 -17.25 6.08
C GLN A 195 -10.83 -18.14 5.74
N LYS A 196 -10.76 -18.86 4.61
CA LYS A 196 -11.78 -19.83 4.22
C LYS A 196 -11.96 -20.92 5.27
N GLU A 197 -10.89 -21.52 5.75
CA GLU A 197 -10.98 -22.55 6.79
C GLU A 197 -11.61 -22.02 8.08
N ILE A 198 -11.27 -20.79 8.47
CA ILE A 198 -11.85 -20.12 9.64
C ILE A 198 -13.36 -19.92 9.49
N ILE A 199 -13.80 -19.50 8.30
CA ILE A 199 -15.21 -19.32 7.95
C ILE A 199 -15.95 -20.67 7.93
N ASP A 200 -15.40 -21.66 7.22
CA ASP A 200 -15.99 -23.01 7.12
C ASP A 200 -16.16 -23.67 8.50
N LEU A 201 -15.24 -23.40 9.42
CA LEU A 201 -15.27 -23.87 10.81
C LEU A 201 -16.11 -22.99 11.75
N LYS A 202 -16.69 -21.89 11.25
CA LYS A 202 -17.51 -20.92 12.00
C LYS A 202 -16.80 -20.36 13.23
N LEU A 203 -15.49 -20.11 13.09
CA LEU A 203 -14.69 -19.50 14.17
C LEU A 203 -14.87 -17.98 14.23
N ILE A 204 -15.47 -17.38 13.19
CA ILE A 204 -15.86 -15.97 13.12
C ILE A 204 -17.31 -15.83 12.64
N ASN A 205 -17.94 -14.71 12.98
CA ASN A 205 -19.22 -14.33 12.42
C ASN A 205 -19.02 -13.64 11.05
N GLU A 206 -19.43 -14.31 9.97
CA GLU A 206 -19.30 -13.82 8.58
C GLU A 206 -20.00 -12.46 8.36
N VAL A 207 -21.09 -12.18 9.08
CA VAL A 207 -21.80 -10.89 9.00
C VAL A 207 -20.93 -9.70 9.44
N ALA A 208 -19.84 -9.96 10.19
CA ALA A 208 -18.88 -8.94 10.58
C ALA A 208 -17.83 -8.65 9.48
N LEU A 209 -17.82 -9.39 8.37
CA LEU A 209 -16.80 -9.29 7.32
C LEU A 209 -17.33 -8.66 6.03
N GLU A 210 -18.60 -8.87 5.71
CA GLU A 210 -19.18 -8.42 4.46
C GLU A 210 -19.88 -7.07 4.61
N PHE A 211 -19.52 -6.12 3.75
CA PHE A 211 -20.21 -4.85 3.61
C PHE A 211 -21.02 -4.85 2.31
N ASP A 212 -22.34 -4.71 2.43
CA ASP A 212 -23.22 -4.56 1.26
C ASP A 212 -23.15 -3.12 0.75
N LEU A 213 -22.53 -2.93 -0.41
CA LEU A 213 -22.34 -1.61 -1.01
C LEU A 213 -23.69 -1.10 -1.52
N PRO A 214 -24.21 0.02 -0.99
CA PRO A 214 -25.45 0.61 -1.50
C PRO A 214 -25.29 1.03 -2.97
N LYS A 215 -26.39 1.02 -3.72
CA LYS A 215 -26.40 1.49 -5.11
C LYS A 215 -25.93 2.95 -5.20
N ILE A 216 -24.97 3.23 -6.10
CA ILE A 216 -24.40 4.57 -6.29
C ILE A 216 -24.75 5.10 -7.68
N ASN A 217 -25.64 6.09 -7.73
CA ASN A 217 -26.14 6.66 -8.98
C ASN A 217 -25.04 7.31 -9.84
N ALA A 218 -23.91 7.72 -9.24
CA ALA A 218 -22.74 8.24 -9.96
C ALA A 218 -22.15 7.24 -10.99
N PHE A 219 -22.47 5.94 -10.85
CA PHE A 219 -21.99 4.85 -11.72
C PHE A 219 -23.12 4.19 -12.55
N ASP A 220 -24.33 4.76 -12.58
CA ASP A 220 -25.47 4.19 -13.32
C ASP A 220 -25.32 4.29 -14.85
N ASN A 221 -24.37 5.07 -15.33
CA ASN A 221 -24.14 5.35 -16.76
C ASN A 221 -22.64 5.33 -17.09
N GLU A 222 -22.33 5.22 -18.38
CA GLU A 222 -20.96 5.21 -18.88
C GLU A 222 -20.84 6.09 -20.14
N ILE A 223 -19.77 6.87 -20.22
CA ILE A 223 -19.33 7.54 -21.45
C ILE A 223 -18.13 6.76 -21.98
N LYS A 224 -18.34 6.04 -23.09
CA LYS A 224 -17.29 5.19 -23.69
C LYS A 224 -16.24 6.02 -24.43
N GLU A 225 -16.66 7.10 -25.06
CA GLU A 225 -15.80 8.02 -25.80
C GLU A 225 -16.13 9.46 -25.46
N LEU A 226 -15.11 10.28 -25.24
CA LEU A 226 -15.27 11.70 -24.96
C LEU A 226 -15.66 12.44 -26.26
N GLY A 227 -16.86 13.01 -26.27
CA GLY A 227 -17.40 13.85 -27.33
C GLY A 227 -16.81 15.26 -27.36
N GLU A 228 -17.63 16.25 -27.71
CA GLU A 228 -17.21 17.65 -27.79
C GLU A 228 -16.87 18.22 -26.40
N VAL A 229 -15.67 18.79 -26.27
CA VAL A 229 -15.21 19.42 -25.03
C VAL A 229 -15.81 20.81 -24.92
N LYS A 230 -16.65 21.03 -23.90
CA LYS A 230 -17.22 22.33 -23.57
C LYS A 230 -16.41 23.06 -22.49
N TYR A 231 -15.84 22.31 -21.55
CA TYR A 231 -15.03 22.83 -20.46
C TYR A 231 -13.70 22.07 -20.41
N ASP A 232 -12.58 22.78 -20.55
CA ASP A 232 -11.23 22.19 -20.64
C ASP A 232 -10.50 22.15 -19.30
N PHE A 233 -11.09 22.68 -18.22
CA PHE A 233 -10.56 22.64 -16.85
C PHE A 233 -9.15 23.23 -16.70
N ASN A 234 -8.77 24.21 -17.53
CA ASN A 234 -7.40 24.77 -17.57
C ASN A 234 -6.83 25.23 -16.22
N ASP A 235 -7.68 25.70 -15.30
CA ASP A 235 -7.26 26.27 -14.01
C ASP A 235 -7.48 25.29 -12.84
N PHE A 236 -7.74 24.02 -13.13
CA PHE A 236 -7.99 22.99 -12.11
C PHE A 236 -6.85 22.00 -11.96
N ASN A 237 -6.47 21.76 -10.71
CA ASN A 237 -5.63 20.68 -10.24
C ASN A 237 -6.49 19.47 -9.91
N ILE A 238 -6.29 18.36 -10.62
CA ILE A 238 -7.11 17.16 -10.50
C ILE A 238 -6.29 16.01 -9.94
N ALA A 239 -6.74 15.42 -8.84
CA ALA A 239 -6.23 14.16 -8.32
C ALA A 239 -6.99 12.96 -8.93
N CYS A 240 -6.29 11.88 -9.23
CA CYS A 240 -6.90 10.61 -9.65
C CYS A 240 -6.46 9.49 -8.73
N TYR A 241 -7.42 8.74 -8.17
CA TYR A 241 -7.14 7.65 -7.25
C TYR A 241 -7.26 6.29 -7.92
N GLY A 242 -6.21 5.48 -7.83
CA GLY A 242 -6.19 4.09 -8.30
C GLY A 242 -6.10 3.91 -9.81
N PHE A 243 -5.99 4.99 -10.59
CA PHE A 243 -5.83 4.92 -12.04
C PHE A 243 -5.17 6.16 -12.64
N LYS A 244 -4.75 6.04 -13.91
CA LYS A 244 -4.25 7.14 -14.72
C LYS A 244 -5.26 7.51 -15.78
N ILE A 245 -5.48 8.80 -15.98
CA ILE A 245 -6.29 9.31 -17.10
C ILE A 245 -5.60 8.96 -18.41
N LYS A 246 -6.39 8.47 -19.38
CA LYS A 246 -5.93 8.09 -20.71
C LYS A 246 -5.39 9.32 -21.46
N ASP A 247 -4.37 9.11 -22.28
CA ASP A 247 -3.67 10.20 -22.98
C ASP A 247 -4.56 10.92 -24.00
N ASP A 248 -5.56 10.25 -24.57
CA ASP A 248 -6.54 10.85 -25.47
C ASP A 248 -7.37 11.94 -24.77
N ILE A 249 -7.79 11.71 -23.52
CA ILE A 249 -8.50 12.70 -22.72
C ILE A 249 -7.55 13.80 -22.28
N LYS A 250 -6.34 13.46 -21.79
CA LYS A 250 -5.33 14.45 -21.40
C LYS A 250 -4.99 15.41 -22.55
N SER A 251 -4.96 14.91 -23.79
CA SER A 251 -4.67 15.75 -24.96
C SER A 251 -5.80 16.71 -25.34
N LYS A 252 -7.03 16.44 -24.88
CA LYS A 252 -8.25 17.21 -25.23
C LYS A 252 -8.62 18.27 -24.19
N ILE A 253 -8.07 18.18 -22.97
CA ILE A 253 -8.33 19.14 -21.89
C ILE A 253 -7.02 19.75 -21.40
N LYS A 254 -7.10 20.87 -20.69
CA LYS A 254 -5.93 21.60 -20.18
C LYS A 254 -5.76 21.50 -18.66
N ALA A 255 -6.50 20.60 -18.02
CA ALA A 255 -6.40 20.34 -16.60
C ALA A 255 -4.99 19.91 -16.16
N HIS A 256 -4.61 20.32 -14.95
CA HIS A 256 -3.35 19.94 -14.35
C HIS A 256 -3.55 18.69 -13.48
N PHE A 257 -3.02 17.54 -13.90
CA PHE A 257 -3.13 16.31 -13.12
C PHE A 257 -2.00 16.22 -12.10
N ILE A 258 -2.36 16.29 -10.82
CA ILE A 258 -1.38 16.25 -9.74
C ILE A 258 -0.99 14.81 -9.37
N SER A 259 0.27 14.64 -8.98
CA SER A 259 0.75 13.40 -8.38
C SER A 259 0.79 13.58 -6.86
N TYR A 260 0.37 12.55 -6.13
CA TYR A 260 0.38 12.51 -4.67
C TYR A 260 0.76 11.10 -4.21
N GLU A 261 1.24 10.98 -2.97
CA GLU A 261 1.94 9.78 -2.48
C GLU A 261 1.01 8.58 -2.34
N ASN A 262 -0.19 8.79 -1.80
CA ASN A 262 -1.16 7.77 -1.42
C ASN A 262 -2.17 7.43 -2.52
N SER A 263 -1.86 7.79 -3.78
CA SER A 263 -2.79 7.66 -4.92
C SER A 263 -3.19 6.24 -5.29
N ASP A 264 -2.43 5.23 -4.87
CA ASP A 264 -2.67 3.81 -5.12
C ASP A 264 -2.76 2.96 -3.85
N LYS A 265 -2.75 3.60 -2.66
CA LYS A 265 -2.84 2.94 -1.36
C LYS A 265 -4.23 2.38 -1.10
N ASN A 266 -4.32 1.34 -0.27
CA ASN A 266 -5.61 0.75 0.09
C ASN A 266 -6.49 1.75 0.88
N ASN A 267 -7.73 1.98 0.44
CA ASN A 267 -8.65 2.90 1.12
C ASN A 267 -9.41 2.29 2.31
N GLY A 268 -9.13 1.05 2.67
CA GLY A 268 -9.72 0.37 3.83
C GLY A 268 -11.16 -0.11 3.62
N PHE A 269 -11.73 -0.04 2.40
CA PHE A 269 -13.11 -0.46 2.15
C PHE A 269 -13.39 -1.91 2.58
N SER A 270 -12.45 -2.84 2.33
CA SER A 270 -12.59 -4.25 2.73
C SER A 270 -12.70 -4.47 4.24
N LEU A 271 -12.27 -3.49 5.04
CA LEU A 271 -12.33 -3.53 6.49
C LEU A 271 -13.51 -2.75 7.06
N LEU A 272 -14.32 -2.10 6.21
CA LEU A 272 -15.32 -1.13 6.67
C LEU A 272 -16.34 -1.72 7.65
N GLN A 273 -16.77 -2.96 7.40
CA GLN A 273 -17.68 -3.67 8.30
C GLN A 273 -17.00 -4.12 9.59
N LEU A 274 -15.75 -4.60 9.48
CA LEU A 274 -15.00 -5.17 10.59
C LEU A 274 -14.45 -4.10 11.55
N SER A 275 -13.94 -3.00 11.00
CA SER A 275 -13.29 -1.91 11.72
C SER A 275 -13.53 -0.56 11.03
N PRO A 276 -14.74 0.04 11.19
CA PRO A 276 -15.10 1.27 10.49
C PRO A 276 -14.12 2.43 10.74
N GLU A 277 -13.73 2.65 12.00
CA GLU A 277 -12.80 3.73 12.37
C GLU A 277 -11.43 3.58 11.68
N LEU A 278 -10.92 2.34 11.58
CA LEU A 278 -9.65 2.09 10.89
C LEU A 278 -9.78 2.41 9.39
N SER A 279 -10.85 1.94 8.75
CA SER A 279 -11.15 2.23 7.35
C SER A 279 -11.28 3.73 7.09
N TYR A 280 -11.91 4.48 7.99
CA TYR A 280 -12.04 5.93 7.85
C TYR A 280 -10.69 6.64 7.95
N LYS A 281 -9.80 6.21 8.86
CA LYS A 281 -8.44 6.77 8.96
C LYS A 281 -7.62 6.52 7.69
N MET A 282 -7.70 5.31 7.15
CA MET A 282 -7.02 4.93 5.90
C MET A 282 -7.51 5.79 4.74
N ALA A 283 -8.83 5.88 4.54
CA ALA A 283 -9.42 6.68 3.48
C ALA A 283 -9.13 8.19 3.65
N ALA A 284 -9.18 8.71 4.89
CA ALA A 284 -8.88 10.10 5.17
C ALA A 284 -7.43 10.45 4.83
N ASN A 285 -6.48 9.56 5.13
CA ASN A 285 -5.07 9.75 4.79
C ASN A 285 -4.85 9.94 3.27
N ILE A 286 -5.62 9.24 2.43
CA ILE A 286 -5.56 9.37 0.97
C ILE A 286 -6.15 10.70 0.49
N ILE A 287 -7.34 11.07 0.98
CA ILE A 287 -7.99 12.34 0.59
C ILE A 287 -7.14 13.53 1.02
N LEU A 288 -6.66 13.52 2.26
CA LEU A 288 -5.90 14.63 2.82
C LEU A 288 -4.57 14.82 2.10
N ASP A 289 -3.91 13.75 1.68
CA ASP A 289 -2.69 13.84 0.85
C ASP A 289 -2.97 14.49 -0.51
N ALA A 290 -4.06 14.10 -1.19
CA ALA A 290 -4.48 14.75 -2.43
C ALA A 290 -4.83 16.24 -2.23
N TYR A 291 -5.56 16.56 -1.15
CA TYR A 291 -5.94 17.91 -0.78
C TYR A 291 -4.72 18.79 -0.45
N ASP A 292 -3.80 18.29 0.38
CA ASP A 292 -2.58 18.99 0.78
C ASP A 292 -1.59 19.14 -0.40
N SER A 293 -1.67 18.24 -1.37
CA SER A 293 -0.96 18.34 -2.65
C SER A 293 -1.56 19.38 -3.61
N GLY A 294 -2.63 20.06 -3.21
CA GLY A 294 -3.23 21.17 -3.93
C GLY A 294 -4.24 20.79 -5.02
N ALA A 295 -4.86 19.60 -4.94
CA ALA A 295 -5.98 19.27 -5.81
C ALA A 295 -7.24 20.07 -5.43
N ASP A 296 -7.99 20.49 -6.44
CA ASP A 296 -9.31 21.09 -6.27
C ASP A 296 -10.39 20.02 -6.07
N PHE A 297 -10.23 18.85 -6.72
CA PHE A 297 -11.12 17.70 -6.55
C PHE A 297 -10.42 16.39 -6.91
N MET A 298 -11.02 15.27 -6.48
CA MET A 298 -10.55 13.92 -6.78
C MET A 298 -11.50 13.20 -7.74
N VAL A 299 -10.92 12.46 -8.69
CA VAL A 299 -11.66 11.56 -9.58
C VAL A 299 -11.39 10.10 -9.19
N VAL A 300 -12.46 9.31 -9.10
CA VAL A 300 -12.43 7.86 -8.82
C VAL A 300 -13.11 7.07 -9.93
N ASN A 301 -12.67 5.83 -10.15
CA ASN A 301 -13.25 4.96 -11.19
C ASN A 301 -14.01 3.74 -10.66
N GLN A 302 -14.04 3.49 -9.35
CA GLN A 302 -14.82 2.42 -8.74
C GLN A 302 -15.87 2.96 -7.76
N ALA A 303 -17.02 2.30 -7.70
CA ALA A 303 -18.11 2.63 -6.78
C ALA A 303 -17.69 2.54 -5.31
N LYS A 304 -16.91 1.52 -4.94
CA LYS A 304 -16.42 1.35 -3.55
C LYS A 304 -15.53 2.53 -3.10
N ASP A 305 -14.71 3.07 -4.00
CA ASP A 305 -13.80 4.17 -3.69
C ASP A 305 -14.59 5.47 -3.55
N PHE A 306 -15.57 5.67 -4.45
CA PHE A 306 -16.52 6.78 -4.34
C PHE A 306 -17.30 6.73 -3.03
N TYR A 307 -17.78 5.56 -2.61
CA TYR A 307 -18.48 5.41 -1.34
C TYR A 307 -17.60 5.81 -0.15
N MET A 308 -16.34 5.36 -0.14
CA MET A 308 -15.40 5.71 0.91
C MET A 308 -15.13 7.21 0.96
N PHE A 309 -14.90 7.84 -0.19
CA PHE A 309 -14.43 9.22 -0.22
C PHE A 309 -15.54 10.28 -0.22
N ASP A 310 -16.63 10.06 -0.94
CA ASP A 310 -17.78 10.97 -0.96
C ASP A 310 -18.77 10.66 0.16
N THR A 311 -19.37 9.47 0.13
CA THR A 311 -20.48 9.12 1.03
C THR A 311 -20.05 9.07 2.50
N CYS A 312 -18.82 8.63 2.78
CA CYS A 312 -18.28 8.61 4.14
C CYS A 312 -17.52 9.89 4.55
N SER A 313 -17.46 10.93 3.71
CA SER A 313 -16.64 12.15 3.92
C SER A 313 -16.79 12.78 5.31
N LYS A 314 -18.01 12.87 5.86
CA LYS A 314 -18.25 13.36 7.22
C LYS A 314 -17.54 12.53 8.29
N LYS A 315 -17.55 11.21 8.15
CA LYS A 315 -16.87 10.29 9.08
C LYS A 315 -15.35 10.38 8.92
N LEU A 316 -14.88 10.58 7.68
CA LEU A 316 -13.45 10.77 7.41
C LEU A 316 -12.92 12.05 8.07
N MET A 317 -13.65 13.17 7.96
CA MET A 317 -13.32 14.42 8.65
C MET A 317 -13.33 14.26 10.18
N GLN A 318 -14.31 13.53 10.73
CA GLN A 318 -14.38 13.25 12.17
C GLN A 318 -13.20 12.40 12.66
N SER A 319 -12.87 11.32 11.94
CA SER A 319 -11.82 10.38 12.35
C SER A 319 -10.41 10.97 12.21
N SER A 320 -10.20 11.86 11.23
CA SER A 320 -8.92 12.58 11.02
C SER A 320 -8.78 13.86 11.83
N GLY A 321 -9.89 14.45 12.31
CA GLY A 321 -9.88 15.76 12.97
C GLY A 321 -9.58 16.94 12.02
N ARG A 322 -9.70 16.74 10.70
CA ARG A 322 -9.43 17.74 9.67
C ARG A 322 -10.67 17.98 8.81
N GLU A 323 -10.93 19.23 8.46
CA GLU A 323 -12.02 19.61 7.56
C GLU A 323 -11.53 19.73 6.10
N PHE A 324 -12.32 19.23 5.16
CA PHE A 324 -12.12 19.34 3.70
C PHE A 324 -13.48 19.43 2.98
N LYS A 325 -14.40 20.24 3.52
CA LYS A 325 -15.81 20.32 3.06
C LYS A 325 -15.97 20.85 1.62
N ASP A 326 -14.94 21.53 1.14
CA ASP A 326 -14.79 22.10 -0.19
C ASP A 326 -14.07 21.18 -1.18
N PHE A 327 -13.59 20.02 -0.73
CA PHE A 327 -12.89 19.07 -1.59
C PHE A 327 -13.84 17.98 -2.12
N TYR A 328 -14.26 18.11 -3.38
CA TYR A 328 -15.25 17.20 -3.95
C TYR A 328 -14.65 15.93 -4.52
N VAL A 329 -15.43 14.85 -4.54
CA VAL A 329 -15.09 13.59 -5.21
C VAL A 329 -16.06 13.37 -6.35
N LEU A 330 -15.54 13.08 -7.55
CA LEU A 330 -16.32 12.77 -8.73
C LEU A 330 -16.06 11.34 -9.18
N SER A 331 -17.11 10.65 -9.62
CA SER A 331 -16.91 9.49 -10.48
C SER A 331 -16.28 9.91 -11.80
N TYR A 332 -15.58 8.99 -12.44
CA TYR A 332 -15.02 9.21 -13.77
C TYR A 332 -16.10 9.56 -14.79
N PHE A 333 -17.30 8.98 -14.68
CA PHE A 333 -18.44 9.31 -15.53
C PHE A 333 -18.92 10.76 -15.34
N GLU A 334 -19.04 11.23 -14.09
CA GLU A 334 -19.39 12.63 -13.80
C GLU A 334 -18.34 13.59 -14.33
N PHE A 335 -17.06 13.26 -14.18
CA PHE A 335 -15.96 14.05 -14.73
C PHE A 335 -16.07 14.20 -16.25
N LEU A 336 -16.26 13.10 -17.00
CA LEU A 336 -16.46 13.16 -18.45
C LEU A 336 -17.74 13.89 -18.88
N SER A 337 -18.79 13.81 -18.06
CA SER A 337 -20.04 14.55 -18.29
C SER A 337 -19.83 16.05 -18.14
N LEU A 338 -19.10 16.47 -17.10
CA LEU A 338 -18.77 17.87 -16.85
C LEU A 338 -17.89 18.43 -17.97
N ILE A 339 -16.89 17.70 -18.47
CA ILE A 339 -16.08 18.13 -19.64
C ILE A 339 -16.95 18.46 -20.86
N GLN A 340 -17.99 17.64 -21.11
CA GLN A 340 -18.94 17.85 -22.22
C GLN A 340 -20.05 18.85 -21.88
N GLY A 341 -20.04 19.42 -20.68
CA GLY A 341 -21.04 20.37 -20.20
C GLY A 341 -22.41 19.77 -19.92
N ILE A 342 -22.47 18.46 -19.72
CA ILE A 342 -23.67 17.72 -19.36
C ILE A 342 -23.85 17.82 -17.85
N LYS A 343 -24.96 18.45 -17.41
CA LYS A 343 -25.32 18.49 -15.99
C LYS A 343 -25.91 17.15 -15.58
N ASN A 344 -25.10 16.33 -14.92
CA ASN A 344 -25.52 15.03 -14.42
C ASN A 344 -26.36 15.17 -13.13
N PRO A 345 -27.60 14.63 -13.08
CA PRO A 345 -28.42 14.66 -11.87
C PRO A 345 -27.77 14.02 -10.64
N SER A 346 -26.86 13.05 -10.82
CA SER A 346 -26.17 12.39 -9.69
C SER A 346 -25.37 13.38 -8.83
N LEU A 347 -24.88 14.48 -9.41
CA LEU A 347 -24.14 15.54 -8.71
C LEU A 347 -24.91 16.13 -7.51
N GLN A 348 -26.24 16.10 -7.56
CA GLN A 348 -27.08 16.60 -6.44
C GLN A 348 -27.02 15.68 -5.21
N ASN A 349 -26.71 14.39 -5.41
CA ASN A 349 -26.70 13.35 -4.40
C ASN A 349 -25.36 13.24 -3.66
N HIS A 350 -24.33 14.00 -4.08
CA HIS A 350 -23.05 14.01 -3.37
C HIS A 350 -23.21 14.57 -1.97
N GLU A 351 -22.44 13.97 -1.06
CA GLU A 351 -22.33 14.45 0.31
C GLU A 351 -21.60 15.80 0.36
N LEU A 352 -20.56 15.97 -0.48
CA LEU A 352 -19.86 17.22 -0.68
C LEU A 352 -20.42 17.96 -1.90
N LYS A 353 -20.90 19.19 -1.70
CA LYS A 353 -21.67 19.91 -2.73
C LYS A 353 -20.80 20.48 -3.85
N VAL A 354 -20.72 19.75 -4.95
CA VAL A 354 -19.99 20.12 -6.17
C VAL A 354 -20.45 21.49 -6.72
N SER A 355 -19.51 22.42 -6.84
CA SER A 355 -19.73 23.79 -7.34
C SER A 355 -18.80 24.15 -8.52
N LEU A 356 -18.49 23.16 -9.37
CA LEU A 356 -17.48 23.29 -10.43
C LEU A 356 -17.96 24.04 -11.70
N ILE A 357 -19.27 24.29 -11.88
CA ILE A 357 -19.88 24.93 -13.08
C ILE A 357 -21.10 25.80 -12.74
#